data_AF-A0A496V6T6-F1
#
_entry.id   AF-A0A496V6T6-F1
#
_cell.length_a   1.000
_cell.length_b   1.000
_cell.length_c   1.000
_cell.angle_alpha   90.00
_cell.angle_beta   90.00
_cell.angle_gamma   90.00
#
_symmetry.space_group_name_H-M   'P 1'
#
loop_
_entity.id
_entity.type
_entity.pdbx_description
1 polymer ?
#
loop_
_entity_poly.entity_id
_entity_poly.type
_entity_poly.pdbx_seq_one_letter_code
_entity_poly.pdbx_strand_id
1 'polypeptide(L)'
;MKTNTRPFSIHALELGPAANFVYIIQDHSSKRAAVVDPAWEVPKVIALAKHQGFQITDVLLTHSHQDHTNGLTDVLDTYDAQVHLLKAEAQFWGHELNKPTLHHGGDTLRVGKTEIEIWHTPGHTPGSCCYYLDGHLITGDTLFVFGCGRCNFSGSDPEQMYHSLKKIGTELSPETVIHPGHHYAHKPSSTIAEQLEGNPFMHFDNVADFVHYRMHGHNRQTPYSPVQKTT
;
A
#
# COMPACT_ATOMS: atom_id res chain seq x y z
N MET A 1 2.10 8.32 -33.77
CA MET A 1 2.33 7.53 -32.54
C MET A 1 1.34 8.03 -31.50
N LYS A 2 0.29 7.27 -31.17
CA LYS A 2 -0.59 7.63 -30.06
C LYS A 2 0.23 7.47 -28.79
N THR A 3 0.58 8.58 -28.14
CA THR A 3 1.11 8.52 -26.78
C THR A 3 0.03 7.88 -25.93
N ASN A 4 0.23 6.62 -25.53
CA ASN A 4 -0.71 5.89 -24.70
C ASN A 4 -0.61 6.46 -23.29
N THR A 5 -1.15 7.66 -23.07
CA THR A 5 -1.22 8.29 -21.76
C THR A 5 -2.22 7.49 -20.95
N ARG A 6 -1.75 6.85 -19.88
CA ARG A 6 -2.62 6.16 -18.90
C ARG A 6 -3.77 7.10 -18.48
N PRO A 7 -5.00 6.60 -18.28
CA PRO A 7 -6.15 7.44 -17.94
C PRO A 7 -6.08 7.98 -16.50
N PHE A 8 -5.02 7.64 -15.75
CA PHE A 8 -4.76 8.06 -14.40
C PHE A 8 -3.28 8.39 -14.18
N SER A 9 -2.99 9.04 -13.05
CA SER A 9 -1.63 9.22 -12.51
C SER A 9 -1.58 8.70 -11.07
N ILE A 10 -0.42 8.16 -10.68
CA ILE A 10 -0.08 7.89 -9.27
C ILE A 10 1.01 8.88 -8.89
N HIS A 11 0.70 9.80 -7.99
CA HIS A 11 1.69 10.71 -7.40
C HIS A 11 2.17 10.10 -6.08
N ALA A 12 3.47 10.15 -5.82
CA ALA A 12 4.06 9.66 -4.57
C ALA A 12 4.70 10.84 -3.83
N LEU A 13 4.34 11.03 -2.57
CA LEU A 13 4.93 12.02 -1.69
C LEU A 13 5.58 11.30 -0.50
N GLU A 14 6.88 11.46 -0.33
CA GLU A 14 7.57 10.98 0.88
C GLU A 14 7.40 12.04 1.98
N LEU A 15 6.61 11.71 3.01
CA LEU A 15 6.17 12.65 4.04
C LEU A 15 6.50 12.13 5.44
N GLY A 16 6.86 13.06 6.33
CA GLY A 16 7.10 12.75 7.74
C GLY A 16 8.43 12.05 8.04
N PRO A 17 8.68 11.74 9.33
CA PRO A 17 9.98 11.25 9.79
C PRO A 17 10.21 9.74 9.60
N ALA A 18 9.16 8.98 9.27
CA ALA A 18 9.20 7.52 9.15
C ALA A 18 9.32 7.03 7.70
N ALA A 19 9.71 7.91 6.77
CA ALA A 19 9.85 7.62 5.35
C ALA A 19 8.56 7.07 4.71
N ASN A 20 7.39 7.55 5.15
CA ASN A 20 6.10 7.11 4.61
C ASN A 20 5.91 7.67 3.19
N PHE A 21 5.41 6.83 2.30
CA PHE A 21 4.80 7.30 1.07
C PHE A 21 3.31 7.53 1.28
N VAL A 22 2.87 8.72 0.92
CA VAL A 22 1.45 9.04 0.71
C VAL A 22 1.22 9.09 -0.79
N TYR A 23 0.29 8.26 -1.28
CA TYR A 23 -0.02 8.19 -2.71
C TYR A 23 -1.28 8.96 -3.05
N ILE A 24 -1.32 9.50 -4.27
CA ILE A 24 -2.54 10.08 -4.84
C ILE A 24 -2.82 9.42 -6.19
N ILE A 25 -3.95 8.74 -6.29
CA ILE A 25 -4.45 8.16 -7.54
C ILE A 25 -5.41 9.17 -8.16
N GLN A 26 -5.00 9.81 -9.24
CA GLN A 26 -5.78 10.84 -9.93
C GLN A 26 -6.36 10.30 -11.23
N ASP A 27 -7.68 10.33 -11.36
CA ASP A 27 -8.38 10.08 -12.62
C ASP A 27 -8.34 11.33 -13.51
N HIS A 28 -7.78 11.22 -14.71
CA HIS A 28 -7.57 12.39 -15.57
C HIS A 28 -8.86 12.96 -16.13
N SER A 29 -9.85 12.09 -16.37
CA SER A 29 -11.08 12.43 -17.07
C SER A 29 -12.05 13.21 -16.19
N SER A 30 -12.19 12.81 -14.94
CA SER A 30 -13.11 13.39 -13.96
C SER A 30 -12.43 14.39 -13.03
N LYS A 31 -11.08 14.41 -13.00
CA LYS A 31 -10.28 15.16 -12.03
C LYS A 31 -10.56 14.76 -10.58
N ARG A 32 -11.18 13.61 -10.34
CA ARG A 32 -11.29 12.99 -9.02
C ARG A 32 -9.99 12.31 -8.64
N ALA A 33 -9.69 12.28 -7.36
CA ALA A 33 -8.52 11.61 -6.84
C ALA A 33 -8.83 10.91 -5.52
N ALA A 34 -8.13 9.79 -5.31
CA ALA A 34 -8.00 9.15 -4.02
C ALA A 34 -6.65 9.49 -3.40
N VAL A 35 -6.62 9.83 -2.11
CA VAL A 35 -5.38 9.78 -1.32
C VAL A 35 -5.30 8.43 -0.61
N VAL A 36 -4.15 7.78 -0.67
CA VAL A 36 -3.90 6.50 0.00
C VAL A 36 -3.00 6.76 1.21
N ASP A 37 -3.42 6.28 2.38
CA ASP A 37 -2.73 6.41 3.66
C ASP A 37 -2.32 7.87 3.98
N PRO A 38 -3.28 8.80 4.12
CA PRO A 38 -2.95 10.20 4.40
C PRO A 38 -2.25 10.34 5.75
N ALA A 39 -0.99 10.74 5.69
CA ALA A 39 -0.16 10.89 6.88
C ALA A 39 0.74 12.13 6.84
N TRP A 40 1.09 12.60 8.04
CA TRP A 40 2.08 13.64 8.31
C TRP A 40 1.74 15.01 7.71
N GLU A 41 2.29 15.33 6.54
CA GLU A 41 2.30 16.68 5.98
C GLU A 41 1.15 16.88 4.98
N VAL A 42 -0.08 16.67 5.43
CA VAL A 42 -1.31 16.82 4.62
C VAL A 42 -1.41 18.15 3.85
N PRO A 43 -0.90 19.30 4.35
CA PRO A 43 -0.82 20.52 3.55
C PRO A 43 -0.09 20.36 2.20
N LYS A 44 0.91 19.47 2.08
CA LYS A 44 1.58 19.17 0.81
C LYS A 44 0.69 18.41 -0.16
N VAL A 45 -0.14 17.48 0.35
CA VAL A 45 -1.15 16.76 -0.43
C VAL A 45 -2.18 17.75 -1.00
N ILE A 46 -2.72 18.64 -0.15
CA ILE A 46 -3.68 19.69 -0.53
C ILE A 46 -3.06 20.64 -1.58
N ALA A 47 -1.80 21.06 -1.38
CA ALA A 47 -1.11 21.94 -2.29
C ALA A 47 -0.94 21.31 -3.68
N LEU A 48 -0.58 20.02 -3.73
CA LEU A 48 -0.48 19.27 -4.99
C LEU A 48 -1.82 19.19 -5.72
N ALA A 49 -2.90 18.88 -4.99
CA ALA A 49 -4.26 18.83 -5.53
C ALA A 49 -4.69 20.16 -6.15
N LYS A 50 -4.44 21.28 -5.44
CA LYS A 50 -4.71 22.64 -5.95
C LYS A 50 -3.87 22.97 -7.17
N HIS A 51 -2.58 22.66 -7.14
CA HIS A 51 -1.66 22.96 -8.25
C HIS A 51 -2.01 22.20 -9.53
N GLN A 52 -2.39 20.92 -9.42
CA GLN A 52 -2.74 20.08 -10.57
C GLN A 52 -4.23 20.13 -10.94
N GLY A 53 -5.06 20.85 -10.18
CA GLY A 53 -6.48 21.05 -10.48
C GLY A 53 -7.32 19.77 -10.38
N PHE A 54 -7.05 18.92 -9.39
CA PHE A 54 -7.88 17.76 -9.06
C PHE A 54 -8.51 17.88 -7.67
N GLN A 55 -9.61 17.16 -7.46
CA GLN A 55 -10.35 17.12 -6.21
C GLN A 55 -10.15 15.76 -5.54
N ILE A 56 -9.75 15.78 -4.27
CA ILE A 56 -9.72 14.57 -3.44
C ILE A 56 -11.16 14.26 -3.05
N THR A 57 -11.64 13.09 -3.48
CA THR A 57 -13.02 12.62 -3.23
C THR A 57 -13.06 11.33 -2.44
N ASP A 58 -11.92 10.65 -2.31
CA ASP A 58 -11.82 9.34 -1.71
C ASP A 58 -10.54 9.26 -0.86
N VAL A 59 -10.61 8.59 0.27
CA VAL A 59 -9.46 8.20 1.10
C VAL A 59 -9.42 6.69 1.15
N LEU A 60 -8.29 6.09 0.79
CA LEU A 60 -8.08 4.65 0.82
C LEU A 60 -7.07 4.32 1.92
N LEU A 61 -7.46 3.48 2.88
CA LEU A 61 -6.57 3.05 3.96
C LEU A 61 -6.13 1.61 3.72
N THR A 62 -4.83 1.40 3.56
CA THR A 62 -4.25 0.06 3.44
C THR A 62 -4.31 -0.70 4.76
N HIS A 63 -4.13 0.01 5.88
CA HIS A 63 -4.23 -0.49 7.25
C HIS A 63 -4.34 0.69 8.24
N SER A 64 -4.50 0.38 9.54
CA SER A 64 -4.89 1.35 10.58
C SER A 64 -3.76 1.89 11.46
N HIS A 65 -2.49 1.61 11.16
CA HIS A 65 -1.43 2.20 11.97
C HIS A 65 -1.41 3.72 11.89
N GLN A 66 -0.98 4.34 12.99
CA GLN A 66 -1.10 5.78 13.18
C GLN A 66 -0.29 6.56 12.15
N ASP A 67 0.89 6.08 11.75
CA ASP A 67 1.72 6.71 10.73
C ASP A 67 1.19 6.57 9.30
N HIS A 68 0.07 5.87 9.10
CA HIS A 68 -0.70 5.81 7.84
C HIS A 68 -2.06 6.54 7.93
N THR A 69 -2.52 6.86 9.13
CA THR A 69 -3.87 7.42 9.36
C THR A 69 -3.88 8.77 10.08
N ASN A 70 -2.75 9.25 10.60
CA ASN A 70 -2.70 10.49 11.40
C ASN A 70 -3.03 11.77 10.61
N GLY A 71 -3.05 11.72 9.29
CA GLY A 71 -3.48 12.83 8.42
C GLY A 71 -4.94 12.72 7.95
N LEU A 72 -5.67 11.67 8.38
CA LEU A 72 -7.04 11.44 7.93
C LEU A 72 -7.96 12.61 8.25
N THR A 73 -7.95 13.10 9.49
CA THR A 73 -8.79 14.23 9.93
C THR A 73 -8.51 15.48 9.11
N ASP A 74 -7.24 15.82 8.89
CA ASP A 74 -6.86 17.02 8.12
C ASP A 74 -7.36 16.97 6.66
N VAL A 75 -7.39 15.78 6.05
CA VAL A 75 -7.99 15.58 4.72
C VAL A 75 -9.49 15.79 4.77
N LEU A 76 -10.19 15.20 5.75
CA LEU A 76 -11.65 15.27 5.89
C LEU A 76 -12.14 16.66 6.31
N ASP A 77 -11.33 17.45 7.01
CA ASP A 77 -11.61 18.85 7.32
C ASP A 77 -11.54 19.76 6.08
N THR A 78 -10.80 19.33 5.05
CA THR A 78 -10.61 20.09 3.80
C THR A 78 -11.52 19.60 2.67
N TYR A 79 -11.82 18.30 2.62
CA TYR A 79 -12.54 17.65 1.53
C TYR A 79 -13.66 16.76 2.06
N ASP A 80 -14.81 16.81 1.39
CA ASP A 80 -15.89 15.83 1.56
C ASP A 80 -15.51 14.52 0.85
N ALA A 81 -14.59 13.77 1.47
CA ALA A 81 -14.02 12.55 0.91
C ALA A 81 -14.58 11.29 1.60
N GLN A 82 -14.93 10.28 0.80
CA GLN A 82 -15.38 8.99 1.32
C GLN A 82 -14.17 8.17 1.79
N VAL A 83 -14.20 7.71 3.04
CA VAL A 83 -13.16 6.80 3.57
C VAL A 83 -13.50 5.35 3.19
N HIS A 84 -12.50 4.63 2.68
CA HIS A 84 -12.57 3.23 2.29
C HIS A 84 -11.48 2.42 3.00
N LEU A 85 -11.88 1.26 3.52
CA LEU A 85 -10.99 0.29 4.16
C LEU A 85 -11.64 -1.10 4.17
N LEU A 86 -10.85 -2.15 4.38
CA LEU A 86 -11.43 -3.47 4.57
C LEU A 86 -12.24 -3.55 5.87
N LYS A 87 -13.33 -4.31 5.85
CA LYS A 87 -14.17 -4.58 7.02
C LYS A 87 -13.36 -5.20 8.16
N ALA A 88 -12.44 -6.11 7.84
CA ALA A 88 -11.53 -6.71 8.81
C ALA A 88 -10.65 -5.66 9.49
N GLU A 89 -10.23 -4.63 8.76
CA GLU A 89 -9.40 -3.56 9.32
C GLU A 89 -10.21 -2.61 10.19
N ALA A 90 -11.42 -2.24 9.76
CA ALA A 90 -12.31 -1.44 10.60
C ALA A 90 -12.62 -2.13 11.94
N GLN A 91 -12.82 -3.46 11.91
CA GLN A 91 -13.02 -4.27 13.12
C GLN A 91 -11.79 -4.32 14.02
N PHE A 92 -10.59 -4.46 13.44
CA PHE A 92 -9.34 -4.48 14.18
C PHE A 92 -8.99 -3.09 14.77
N TRP A 93 -9.16 -2.04 13.98
CA TRP A 93 -8.85 -0.67 14.37
C TRP A 93 -9.73 -0.20 15.53
N GLY A 94 -11.03 -0.54 15.49
CA GLY A 94 -11.99 -0.14 16.53
C GLY A 94 -12.21 1.37 16.62
N HIS A 95 -11.71 2.14 15.65
CA HIS A 95 -11.89 3.59 15.59
C HIS A 95 -13.23 3.94 14.93
N GLU A 96 -13.96 4.87 15.54
CA GLU A 96 -15.22 5.35 14.99
C GLU A 96 -14.97 6.29 13.80
N LEU A 97 -15.19 5.77 12.60
CA LEU A 97 -15.22 6.55 11.38
C LEU A 97 -16.65 6.99 11.07
N ASN A 98 -16.83 8.22 10.61
CA ASN A 98 -18.13 8.70 10.13
C ASN A 98 -18.47 8.04 8.79
N LYS A 99 -19.36 7.04 8.81
CA LYS A 99 -19.89 6.34 7.62
C LYS A 99 -18.80 5.88 6.62
N PRO A 100 -17.82 5.07 7.05
CA PRO A 100 -16.86 4.51 6.11
C PRO A 100 -17.55 3.55 5.13
N THR A 101 -16.99 3.41 3.93
CA THR A 101 -17.35 2.33 3.01
C THR A 101 -16.44 1.15 3.31
N LEU A 102 -17.03 0.08 3.84
CA LEU A 102 -16.31 -1.13 4.22
C LEU A 102 -16.33 -2.13 3.07
N HIS A 103 -15.16 -2.69 2.76
CA HIS A 103 -14.98 -3.64 1.65
C HIS A 103 -14.51 -5.01 2.13
N HIS A 104 -14.58 -5.99 1.23
CA HIS A 104 -13.96 -7.31 1.32
C HIS A 104 -12.84 -7.45 0.28
N GLY A 105 -11.95 -8.43 0.47
CA GLY A 105 -10.95 -8.76 -0.54
C GLY A 105 -11.61 -9.25 -1.83
N GLY A 106 -11.11 -8.79 -2.98
CA GLY A 106 -11.70 -9.02 -4.30
C GLY A 106 -12.76 -8.00 -4.71
N ASP A 107 -13.17 -7.10 -3.80
CA ASP A 107 -14.04 -5.99 -4.17
C ASP A 107 -13.29 -5.01 -5.08
N THR A 108 -14.07 -4.25 -5.84
CA THR A 108 -13.58 -3.21 -6.74
C THR A 108 -14.25 -1.89 -6.40
N LEU A 109 -13.45 -0.82 -6.31
CA LEU A 109 -13.94 0.54 -6.16
C LEU A 109 -13.54 1.41 -7.35
N ARG A 110 -14.16 2.58 -7.49
CA ARG A 110 -13.88 3.52 -8.58
C ARG A 110 -13.62 4.92 -8.07
N VAL A 111 -12.52 5.51 -8.54
CA VAL A 111 -12.22 6.94 -8.42
C VAL A 111 -12.44 7.55 -9.80
N GLY A 112 -13.57 8.22 -10.00
CA GLY A 112 -13.97 8.65 -11.35
C GLY A 112 -14.19 7.45 -12.28
N LYS A 113 -13.35 7.31 -13.32
CA LYS A 113 -13.35 6.15 -14.23
C LYS A 113 -12.22 5.16 -13.94
N THR A 114 -11.34 5.48 -12.99
CA THR A 114 -10.22 4.63 -12.62
C THR A 114 -10.72 3.55 -11.67
N GLU A 115 -10.60 2.29 -12.11
CA GLU A 115 -11.00 1.11 -11.36
C GLU A 115 -9.83 0.59 -10.52
N ILE A 116 -10.13 0.23 -9.27
CA ILE A 116 -9.14 -0.21 -8.29
C ILE A 116 -9.67 -1.48 -7.63
N GLU A 117 -8.96 -2.59 -7.79
CA GLU A 117 -9.24 -3.84 -7.11
C GLU A 117 -8.56 -3.87 -5.74
N ILE A 118 -9.27 -4.37 -4.73
CA ILE A 118 -8.79 -4.43 -3.36
C ILE A 118 -8.33 -5.86 -3.04
N TRP A 119 -7.04 -6.02 -2.81
CA TRP A 119 -6.45 -7.30 -2.45
C TRP A 119 -6.31 -7.38 -0.94
N HIS A 120 -7.07 -8.27 -0.30
CA HIS A 120 -6.87 -8.55 1.13
C HIS A 120 -5.55 -9.31 1.30
N THR A 121 -4.63 -8.69 2.06
CA THR A 121 -3.25 -9.16 2.25
C THR A 121 -2.87 -9.07 3.72
N PRO A 122 -3.52 -9.88 4.59
CA PRO A 122 -3.28 -9.83 6.02
C PRO A 122 -1.86 -10.26 6.37
N GLY A 123 -1.42 -9.82 7.54
CA GLY A 123 -0.16 -10.26 8.14
C GLY A 123 0.53 -9.15 8.92
N HIS A 124 0.55 -7.92 8.39
CA HIS A 124 0.97 -6.75 9.16
C HIS A 124 -0.12 -6.32 10.15
N THR A 125 -1.36 -6.30 9.67
CA THR A 125 -2.60 -6.20 10.46
C THR A 125 -3.60 -7.24 9.93
N PRO A 126 -4.69 -7.56 10.67
CA PRO A 126 -5.72 -8.49 10.21
C PRO A 126 -6.44 -8.04 8.93
N GLY A 127 -6.56 -6.73 8.69
CA GLY A 127 -7.26 -6.17 7.55
C GLY A 127 -6.37 -5.44 6.55
N SER A 128 -5.04 -5.59 6.65
CA SER A 128 -4.09 -5.06 5.67
C SER A 128 -4.52 -5.41 4.24
N CYS A 129 -4.49 -4.43 3.34
CA CYS A 129 -4.79 -4.64 1.93
C CYS A 129 -3.85 -3.91 0.99
N CYS A 130 -3.76 -4.41 -0.23
CA CYS A 130 -3.15 -3.73 -1.36
C CYS A 130 -4.22 -3.21 -2.33
N TYR A 131 -3.93 -2.11 -3.01
CA TYR A 131 -4.79 -1.55 -4.06
C TYR A 131 -4.14 -1.77 -5.43
N TYR A 132 -4.79 -2.58 -6.27
CA TYR A 132 -4.32 -2.93 -7.60
C TYR A 132 -5.06 -2.14 -8.69
N LEU A 133 -4.32 -1.55 -9.61
CA LEU A 133 -4.84 -0.80 -10.76
C LEU A 133 -3.85 -0.83 -11.94
N ASP A 134 -4.28 -1.37 -13.08
CA ASP A 134 -3.56 -1.32 -14.37
C ASP A 134 -2.05 -1.63 -14.27
N GLY A 135 -1.70 -2.78 -13.69
CA GLY A 135 -0.30 -3.19 -13.53
C GLY A 135 0.48 -2.43 -12.44
N HIS A 136 -0.22 -1.71 -11.56
CA HIS A 136 0.35 -1.08 -10.37
C HIS A 136 -0.29 -1.64 -9.11
N LEU A 137 0.50 -1.82 -8.06
CA LEU A 137 0.05 -2.30 -6.76
C LEU A 137 0.56 -1.37 -5.65
N ILE A 138 -0.34 -0.66 -4.98
CA ILE A 138 0.00 0.07 -3.75
C ILE A 138 -0.11 -0.93 -2.60
N THR A 139 1.00 -1.19 -1.92
CA THR A 139 1.14 -2.36 -1.06
C THR A 139 1.01 -2.08 0.43
N GLY A 140 0.94 -0.80 0.81
CA GLY A 140 1.05 -0.38 2.21
C GLY A 140 2.23 -1.09 2.88
N ASP A 141 1.96 -1.71 4.01
CA ASP A 141 2.96 -2.43 4.79
C ASP A 141 2.96 -3.95 4.55
N THR A 142 2.26 -4.43 3.54
CA THR A 142 2.34 -5.85 3.16
C THR A 142 3.72 -6.15 2.53
N LEU A 143 4.12 -5.36 1.54
CA LEU A 143 5.31 -5.60 0.74
C LEU A 143 6.08 -4.28 0.57
N PHE A 144 7.36 -4.31 0.94
CA PHE A 144 8.30 -3.22 0.69
C PHE A 144 9.26 -3.60 -0.44
N VAL A 145 9.96 -2.61 -1.02
CA VAL A 145 11.06 -2.90 -1.93
C VAL A 145 12.14 -3.69 -1.18
N PHE A 146 12.28 -4.97 -1.52
CA PHE A 146 13.16 -5.96 -0.88
C PHE A 146 12.87 -6.18 0.61
N GLY A 147 11.65 -5.93 1.08
CA GLY A 147 11.24 -6.15 2.47
C GLY A 147 9.76 -6.50 2.62
N CYS A 148 9.28 -6.61 3.86
CA CYS A 148 7.84 -6.70 4.18
C CYS A 148 7.59 -6.09 5.57
N GLY A 149 6.32 -5.77 5.86
CA GLY A 149 5.91 -5.18 7.13
C GLY A 149 6.17 -6.07 8.34
N ARG A 150 6.05 -5.47 9.51
CA ARG A 150 6.27 -6.13 10.81
C ARG A 150 5.13 -7.05 11.19
N CYS A 151 5.49 -8.18 11.80
CA CYS A 151 4.54 -9.18 12.31
C CYS A 151 4.73 -9.43 13.82
N ASN A 152 5.11 -8.38 14.56
CA ASN A 152 5.32 -8.44 16.00
C ASN A 152 4.46 -7.43 16.79
N PHE A 153 3.37 -6.97 16.19
CA PHE A 153 2.35 -6.13 16.82
C PHE A 153 1.11 -6.95 17.15
N SER A 154 0.24 -6.41 18.00
CA SER A 154 -1.07 -7.02 18.25
C SER A 154 -1.85 -7.18 16.94
N GLY A 155 -2.47 -8.33 16.72
CA GLY A 155 -3.23 -8.64 15.50
C GLY A 155 -2.40 -9.01 14.26
N SER A 156 -1.08 -8.80 14.30
CA SER A 156 -0.20 -9.22 13.21
C SER A 156 0.05 -10.73 13.22
N ASP A 157 0.31 -11.31 12.05
CA ASP A 157 0.43 -12.75 11.85
C ASP A 157 1.44 -13.07 10.72
N PRO A 158 2.62 -13.65 11.05
CA PRO A 158 3.63 -13.96 10.05
C PRO A 158 3.23 -15.11 9.11
N GLU A 159 2.34 -16.03 9.49
CA GLU A 159 1.84 -17.07 8.58
C GLU A 159 0.93 -16.46 7.52
N GLN A 160 0.05 -15.53 7.92
CA GLN A 160 -0.78 -14.78 6.98
C GLN A 160 0.08 -13.90 6.06
N MET A 161 1.12 -13.25 6.59
CA MET A 161 2.08 -12.50 5.78
C MET A 161 2.73 -13.38 4.69
N TYR A 162 3.17 -14.59 5.06
CA TYR A 162 3.70 -15.56 4.10
C TYR A 162 2.72 -15.82 2.95
N HIS A 163 1.46 -16.14 3.27
CA HIS A 163 0.44 -16.42 2.27
C HIS A 163 0.13 -15.20 1.39
N SER A 164 0.06 -14.00 1.97
CA SER A 164 -0.13 -12.75 1.24
C SER A 164 1.01 -12.49 0.25
N LEU A 165 2.26 -12.65 0.66
CA LEU A 165 3.43 -12.48 -0.20
C LEU A 165 3.50 -13.56 -1.30
N LYS A 166 3.17 -14.82 -0.98
CA LYS A 166 3.08 -15.89 -1.97
C LYS A 166 2.02 -15.56 -3.01
N LYS A 167 0.81 -15.16 -2.60
CA LYS A 167 -0.29 -14.77 -3.49
C LYS A 167 0.15 -13.67 -4.46
N ILE A 168 0.72 -12.58 -3.94
CA ILE A 168 1.25 -11.46 -4.74
C ILE A 168 2.28 -11.95 -5.76
N GLY A 169 3.23 -12.78 -5.33
CA GLY A 169 4.31 -13.28 -6.18
C GLY A 169 3.86 -14.29 -7.25
N THR A 170 2.77 -15.02 -7.04
CA THR A 170 2.30 -16.06 -7.97
C THR A 170 1.17 -15.61 -8.88
N GLU A 171 0.33 -14.67 -8.46
CA GLU A 171 -0.89 -14.30 -9.19
C GLU A 171 -0.72 -13.02 -10.04
N LEU A 172 0.22 -12.12 -9.69
CA LEU A 172 0.45 -10.90 -10.45
C LEU A 172 1.51 -11.10 -11.55
N SER A 173 1.39 -10.33 -12.63
CA SER A 173 2.41 -10.35 -13.70
C SER A 173 3.75 -9.84 -13.17
N PRO A 174 4.89 -10.42 -13.61
CA PRO A 174 6.23 -10.00 -13.18
C PRO A 174 6.53 -8.51 -13.44
N GLU A 175 5.88 -7.90 -14.43
CA GLU A 175 6.02 -6.49 -14.81
C GLU A 175 5.23 -5.54 -13.90
N THR A 176 4.35 -6.06 -13.04
CA THR A 176 3.55 -5.25 -12.11
C THR A 176 4.46 -4.43 -11.21
N VAL A 177 4.23 -3.12 -11.13
CA VAL A 177 5.02 -2.19 -10.33
C VAL A 177 4.41 -2.06 -8.93
N ILE A 178 5.22 -2.27 -7.90
CA ILE A 178 4.83 -2.09 -6.50
C ILE A 178 5.17 -0.68 -6.00
N HIS A 179 4.29 -0.16 -5.15
CA HIS A 179 4.35 1.16 -4.51
C HIS A 179 4.19 0.98 -2.99
N PRO A 180 5.30 0.92 -2.22
CA PRO A 180 5.28 0.57 -0.80
C PRO A 180 4.77 1.66 0.12
N GLY A 181 4.29 1.31 1.30
CA GLY A 181 3.93 2.28 2.35
C GLY A 181 5.12 3.08 2.89
N HIS A 182 6.33 2.51 2.82
CA HIS A 182 7.56 3.15 3.30
C HIS A 182 8.75 3.01 2.35
N HIS A 183 9.62 4.01 2.34
CA HIS A 183 10.84 4.08 1.53
C HIS A 183 12.08 3.56 2.25
N TYR A 184 12.11 2.27 2.59
CA TYR A 184 13.28 1.68 3.28
C TYR A 184 14.40 1.23 2.35
N ALA A 185 14.19 1.21 1.04
CA ALA A 185 15.17 0.76 0.04
C ALA A 185 15.91 1.91 -0.63
N HIS A 186 16.91 1.57 -1.45
CA HIS A 186 17.64 2.54 -2.28
C HIS A 186 16.83 3.06 -3.48
N LYS A 187 15.61 2.56 -3.67
CA LYS A 187 14.69 2.96 -4.74
C LYS A 187 13.24 2.99 -4.22
N PRO A 188 12.39 3.86 -4.77
CA PRO A 188 11.05 4.12 -4.22
C PRO A 188 10.00 3.11 -4.67
N SER A 189 10.26 2.35 -5.74
CA SER A 189 9.36 1.34 -6.31
C SER A 189 10.18 0.20 -6.93
N SER A 190 9.50 -0.90 -7.28
CA SER A 190 10.12 -2.07 -7.91
C SER A 190 9.07 -2.84 -8.71
N THR A 191 9.47 -3.86 -9.47
CA THR A 191 8.52 -4.80 -10.08
C THR A 191 8.41 -6.11 -9.30
N ILE A 192 7.34 -6.86 -9.52
CA ILE A 192 7.20 -8.22 -8.95
C ILE A 192 8.37 -9.11 -9.36
N ALA A 193 8.87 -9.01 -10.60
CA ALA A 193 10.04 -9.74 -11.06
C ALA A 193 11.27 -9.49 -10.17
N GLU A 194 11.60 -8.21 -9.92
CA GLU A 194 12.73 -7.84 -9.06
C GLU A 194 12.51 -8.28 -7.62
N GLN A 195 11.27 -8.25 -7.12
CA GLN A 195 10.95 -8.74 -5.78
C GLN A 195 11.13 -10.26 -5.66
N LEU A 196 10.72 -11.04 -6.66
CA LEU A 196 10.94 -12.48 -6.66
C LEU A 196 12.43 -12.87 -6.75
N GLU A 197 13.25 -12.04 -7.38
CA GLU A 197 14.70 -12.26 -7.49
C GLU A 197 15.47 -11.80 -6.24
N GLY A 198 15.05 -10.67 -5.65
CA GLY A 198 15.86 -9.94 -4.68
C GLY A 198 15.24 -9.74 -3.29
N ASN A 199 13.95 -10.03 -3.09
CA ASN A 199 13.31 -9.87 -1.79
C ASN A 199 13.45 -11.16 -0.96
N PRO A 200 14.29 -11.17 0.09
CA PRO A 200 14.54 -12.39 0.85
C PRO A 200 13.27 -12.96 1.50
N PHE A 201 12.26 -12.13 1.78
CA PHE A 201 10.98 -12.58 2.34
C PHE A 201 10.11 -13.34 1.33
N MET A 202 10.41 -13.28 0.04
CA MET A 202 9.69 -14.01 -1.01
C MET A 202 10.41 -15.30 -1.45
N HIS A 203 11.54 -15.65 -0.81
CA HIS A 203 12.36 -16.79 -1.21
C HIS A 203 12.03 -18.10 -0.51
N PHE A 204 11.19 -18.07 0.52
CA PHE A 204 10.84 -19.24 1.32
C PHE A 204 9.75 -20.09 0.66
N ASP A 205 9.96 -21.40 0.63
CA ASP A 205 9.03 -22.37 0.05
C ASP A 205 8.10 -23.01 1.09
N ASN A 206 8.36 -22.78 2.39
CA ASN A 206 7.49 -23.22 3.48
C ASN A 206 7.28 -22.12 4.54
N VAL A 207 6.15 -22.21 5.23
CA VAL A 207 5.71 -21.21 6.20
C VAL A 207 6.62 -21.15 7.44
N ALA A 208 7.13 -22.30 7.91
CA ALA A 208 7.93 -22.36 9.14
C ALA A 208 9.25 -21.59 9.00
N ASP A 209 9.96 -21.76 7.88
CA ASP A 209 11.21 -21.04 7.61
C ASP A 209 10.96 -19.54 7.41
N PHE A 210 9.87 -19.18 6.72
CA PHE A 210 9.46 -17.78 6.59
C PHE A 210 9.22 -17.16 7.97
N VAL A 211 8.41 -17.81 8.82
CA VAL A 211 8.06 -17.31 10.15
C VAL A 211 9.33 -17.17 10.99
N HIS A 212 10.22 -18.17 10.96
CA HIS A 212 11.49 -18.09 11.68
C HIS A 212 12.34 -16.89 11.21
N TYR A 213 12.51 -16.72 9.90
CA TYR A 213 13.26 -15.61 9.34
C TYR A 213 12.62 -14.25 9.66
N ARG A 214 11.30 -14.12 9.46
CA ARG A 214 10.54 -12.89 9.72
C ARG A 214 10.55 -12.51 11.19
N MET A 215 10.55 -13.46 12.11
CA MET A 215 10.45 -13.15 13.53
C MET A 215 11.82 -13.04 14.21
N HIS A 216 12.85 -13.72 13.70
CA HIS A 216 14.14 -13.83 14.40
C HIS A 216 15.37 -13.69 13.49
N GLY A 217 15.29 -14.17 12.25
CA GLY A 217 16.46 -14.42 11.41
C GLY A 217 16.90 -13.31 10.45
N HIS A 218 16.21 -12.16 10.41
CA HIS A 218 16.53 -11.10 9.47
C HIS A 218 17.31 -9.95 10.13
N ASN A 219 18.49 -9.63 9.60
CA ASN A 219 19.23 -8.42 9.92
C ASN A 219 19.32 -7.57 8.64
N ARG A 220 18.31 -6.72 8.41
CA ARG A 220 18.27 -5.83 7.26
C ARG A 220 18.86 -4.47 7.67
N GLN A 221 19.83 -3.99 6.92
CA GLN A 221 20.33 -2.61 7.05
C GLN A 221 19.61 -1.71 6.06
N THR A 222 19.14 -0.56 6.53
CA THR A 222 18.58 0.50 5.67
C THR A 222 19.75 1.31 5.08
N PRO A 223 19.77 1.57 3.75
CA PRO A 223 18.75 1.21 2.77
C PRO A 223 18.78 -0.27 2.36
N TYR A 224 17.58 -0.85 2.26
CA TYR A 224 17.32 -2.19 1.76
C TYR A 224 17.88 -2.40 0.35
N SER A 225 18.57 -3.53 0.18
CA SER A 225 19.18 -3.97 -1.07
C SER A 225 18.71 -5.39 -1.42
N PRO A 226 18.76 -5.81 -2.70
CA PRO A 226 18.40 -7.15 -3.09
C PRO A 226 19.34 -8.17 -2.45
N VAL A 227 18.80 -9.33 -2.11
CA VAL A 227 19.55 -10.50 -1.65
C VAL A 227 19.24 -11.61 -2.65
N GLN A 228 20.26 -12.21 -3.27
CA GLN A 228 20.01 -13.31 -4.22
C GLN A 228 19.42 -14.53 -3.50
N LYS A 229 18.46 -15.20 -4.14
CA LYS A 229 17.96 -16.50 -3.67
C LYS A 229 19.11 -17.51 -3.76
N THR A 230 19.60 -17.97 -2.61
CA THR A 230 20.53 -19.11 -2.56
C THR A 230 19.78 -20.35 -3.00
N THR A 231 20.25 -20.97 -4.08
CA THR A 231 19.77 -22.25 -4.62
C THR A 231 20.09 -23.41 -3.69
#